data_AF-A0A1L0D4B0-F1
#
_entry.id   AF-A0A1L0D4B0-F1
#
_cell.length_a   1.000
_cell.length_b   1.000
_cell.length_c   1.000
_cell.angle_alpha   90.00
_cell.angle_beta   90.00
_cell.angle_gamma   90.00
#
_symmetry.space_group_name_H-M   'P 1'
#
loop_
_entity.id
_entity.type
_entity.pdbx_description
1 polymer ?
#
loop_
_entity_poly.entity_id
_entity_poly.type
_entity_poly.pdbx_seq_one_letter_code
_entity_poly.pdbx_strand_id
1 'polypeptide(L)'
;MDSYQARIEDLNSDILLSQAENIFRTTIDSSSSNLSDPRGIGEELAYLKEFCSKLKFQYLEQETRDKFLRLLLIEDNHNVSDEELDRIVKENVELKQALKQLKSEMENVLESSESTAEDVVKLSQAYQSRRIEVDQALADVENLQNELDSLLKVPENENHVTLFNVKRLIDTEDIGLDQAIEIAENEVVLEKRALSDLTGAIERAQDEVSTKDTFIANLLESLARLQTLVEQEEQKPKQKIEPKQAYAQWLRDLNSMVEKFVPIEIKIEIEKEGGSGGATTSTTISIANTKLKIDRQMNILQCTNSKVTSRLIAEVNCAEEDRKFWRLSQLLSEIIFEQ
;
A
#
# COMPACT_ATOMS: atom_id res chain seq x y z
N MET A 1 5.57 32.20 -50.97
CA MET A 1 6.09 32.11 -49.60
C MET A 1 4.97 32.35 -48.59
N ASP A 2 4.14 33.38 -48.79
CA ASP A 2 3.04 33.75 -47.87
C ASP A 2 1.95 32.68 -47.68
N SER A 3 1.69 31.84 -48.69
CA SER A 3 0.73 30.72 -48.58
C SER A 3 1.21 29.57 -47.68
N TYR A 4 2.51 29.40 -47.48
CA TYR A 4 3.05 28.37 -46.59
C TYR A 4 3.12 28.88 -45.16
N GLN A 5 3.40 30.17 -44.98
CA GLN A 5 3.43 30.81 -43.68
C GLN A 5 2.03 30.86 -43.04
N ALA A 6 1.00 31.21 -43.81
CA ALA A 6 -0.40 31.15 -43.37
C ALA A 6 -0.86 29.72 -43.04
N ARG A 7 -0.35 28.70 -43.76
CA ARG A 7 -0.64 27.28 -43.48
C ARG A 7 0.04 26.81 -42.19
N ILE A 8 1.24 27.31 -41.89
CA ILE A 8 1.98 27.03 -40.65
C ILE A 8 1.35 27.74 -39.45
N GLU A 9 0.80 28.95 -39.63
CA GLU A 9 0.04 29.66 -38.59
C GLU A 9 -1.31 28.98 -38.29
N ASP A 10 -2.03 28.49 -39.30
CA ASP A 10 -3.24 27.67 -39.10
C ASP A 10 -2.92 26.34 -38.37
N LEU A 11 -1.80 25.70 -38.69
CA LEU A 11 -1.32 24.46 -38.04
C LEU A 11 -0.75 24.68 -36.62
N ASN A 12 -0.40 25.91 -36.26
CA ASN A 12 0.09 26.28 -34.91
C ASN A 12 -1.01 26.87 -34.02
N SER A 13 -2.27 26.88 -34.48
CA SER A 13 -3.43 27.23 -33.64
C SER A 13 -3.75 26.15 -32.59
N ASP A 14 -3.13 24.98 -32.72
CA ASP A 14 -3.16 23.90 -31.74
C ASP A 14 -2.18 24.20 -30.59
N ILE A 15 -2.75 24.54 -29.43
CA ILE A 15 -2.15 24.65 -28.09
C ILE A 15 -0.62 24.46 -28.09
N LEU A 16 0.11 25.57 -28.17
CA LEU A 16 1.55 25.54 -27.92
C LEU A 16 1.80 24.92 -26.55
N LEU A 17 2.66 23.91 -26.46
CA LEU A 17 2.94 23.20 -25.20
C LEU A 17 3.49 24.13 -24.09
N SER A 18 4.09 25.26 -24.47
CA SER A 18 4.48 26.33 -23.53
C SER A 18 3.29 27.00 -22.84
N GLN A 19 2.10 26.89 -23.44
CA GLN A 19 0.83 27.37 -22.91
C GLN A 19 -0.04 26.23 -22.38
N ALA A 20 0.30 24.97 -22.64
CA ALA A 20 -0.47 23.80 -22.17
C ALA A 20 -0.64 23.76 -20.65
N GLU A 21 0.39 24.12 -19.88
CA GLU A 21 0.30 24.18 -18.42
C GLU A 21 -0.67 25.29 -17.96
N ASN A 22 -0.61 26.47 -18.60
CA ASN A 22 -1.52 27.57 -18.31
C ASN A 22 -2.96 27.25 -18.73
N ILE A 23 -3.16 26.62 -19.88
CA ILE A 23 -4.48 26.22 -20.37
C ILE A 23 -5.03 25.11 -19.45
N PHE A 24 -4.24 24.11 -19.09
CA PHE A 24 -4.65 23.07 -18.15
C PHE A 24 -5.07 23.66 -16.79
N ARG A 25 -4.26 24.55 -16.21
CA ARG A 25 -4.60 25.25 -14.95
C ARG A 25 -5.89 26.06 -15.10
N THR A 26 -6.02 26.85 -16.16
CA THR A 26 -7.22 27.68 -16.39
C THR A 26 -8.48 26.82 -16.57
N THR A 27 -8.38 25.69 -17.29
CA THR A 27 -9.49 24.76 -17.47
C THR A 27 -9.89 24.09 -16.15
N ILE A 28 -8.93 23.65 -15.33
CA ILE A 28 -9.18 23.07 -13.99
C ILE A 28 -9.77 24.10 -13.03
N ASP A 29 -9.22 25.31 -13.00
CA ASP A 29 -9.73 26.39 -12.15
C ASP A 29 -11.17 26.76 -12.53
N SER A 30 -11.48 26.82 -13.84
CA SER A 30 -12.83 27.08 -14.33
C SER A 30 -13.83 25.97 -14.02
N SER A 31 -13.40 24.70 -14.02
CA SER A 31 -14.26 23.56 -13.69
C SER A 31 -14.50 23.42 -12.19
N SER A 32 -13.49 23.74 -11.36
CA SER A 32 -13.64 23.74 -9.90
C SER A 32 -14.70 24.74 -9.38
N SER A 33 -14.95 25.82 -10.13
CA SER A 33 -15.83 26.92 -9.72
C SER A 33 -17.32 26.71 -10.00
N ASN A 34 -17.70 25.70 -10.81
CA ASN A 34 -19.09 25.48 -11.26
C ASN A 34 -19.80 24.29 -10.59
N LEU A 35 -19.17 23.64 -9.61
CA LEU A 35 -19.64 22.42 -8.92
C LEU A 35 -20.77 22.66 -7.88
N SER A 36 -21.72 23.57 -8.16
CA SER A 36 -22.86 23.80 -7.26
C SER A 36 -24.02 22.82 -7.47
N ASP A 37 -24.09 22.12 -8.61
CA ASP A 37 -25.13 21.12 -8.91
C ASP A 37 -24.51 19.71 -9.07
N PRO A 38 -24.82 18.74 -8.19
CA PRO A 38 -24.27 17.38 -8.24
C PRO A 38 -24.65 16.60 -9.52
N ARG A 39 -25.64 17.06 -10.30
CA ARG A 39 -26.04 16.41 -11.56
C ARG A 39 -25.09 16.70 -12.73
N GLY A 40 -24.34 17.79 -12.68
CA GLY A 40 -23.42 18.23 -13.76
C GLY A 40 -22.03 17.58 -13.71
N ILE A 41 -21.68 16.90 -12.61
CA ILE A 41 -20.35 16.32 -12.37
C ILE A 41 -19.97 15.31 -13.47
N GLY A 42 -20.92 14.50 -13.93
CA GLY A 42 -20.68 13.48 -14.95
C GLY A 42 -20.32 14.08 -16.32
N GLU A 43 -20.99 15.16 -16.72
CA GLU A 43 -20.71 15.86 -17.99
C GLU A 43 -19.36 16.56 -17.95
N GLU A 44 -19.01 17.16 -16.81
CA GLU A 44 -17.74 17.84 -16.60
C GLU A 44 -16.56 16.85 -16.56
N LEU A 45 -16.72 15.68 -15.92
CA LEU A 45 -15.73 14.61 -15.97
C LEU A 45 -15.53 14.07 -17.39
N ALA A 46 -16.60 13.94 -18.17
CA ALA A 46 -16.52 13.52 -19.57
C ALA A 46 -15.76 14.55 -20.42
N TYR A 47 -16.05 15.84 -20.24
CA TYR A 47 -15.33 16.94 -20.90
C TYR A 47 -13.84 16.96 -20.54
N LEU A 48 -13.52 16.85 -19.25
CA LEU A 48 -12.12 16.86 -18.78
C LEU A 48 -11.34 15.65 -19.30
N LYS A 49 -11.99 14.49 -19.38
CA LYS A 49 -11.43 13.28 -19.99
C LYS A 49 -11.11 13.47 -21.47
N GLU A 50 -11.99 14.12 -22.22
CA GLU A 50 -11.75 14.45 -23.64
C GLU A 50 -10.60 15.46 -23.79
N PHE A 51 -10.57 16.51 -22.96
CA PHE A 51 -9.52 17.51 -22.94
C PHE A 51 -8.15 16.92 -22.62
N CYS A 52 -8.03 16.09 -21.57
CA CYS A 52 -6.80 15.38 -21.24
C CYS A 52 -6.36 14.41 -22.35
N SER A 53 -7.31 13.78 -23.04
CA SER A 53 -7.01 12.91 -24.18
C SER A 53 -6.42 13.68 -25.36
N LYS A 54 -6.95 14.87 -25.67
CA LYS A 54 -6.41 15.78 -26.69
C LYS A 54 -5.01 16.26 -26.31
N LEU A 55 -4.81 16.66 -25.05
CA LEU A 55 -3.51 17.12 -24.55
C LEU A 55 -2.44 16.01 -24.65
N LYS A 56 -2.82 14.77 -24.30
CA LYS A 56 -1.95 13.61 -24.44
C LYS A 56 -1.56 13.34 -25.90
N PHE A 57 -2.51 13.45 -26.83
CA PHE A 57 -2.24 13.23 -28.26
C PHE A 57 -1.25 14.28 -28.80
N GLN A 58 -1.48 15.56 -28.48
CA GLN A 58 -0.58 16.66 -28.88
C GLN A 58 0.83 16.49 -28.29
N TYR A 59 0.93 16.12 -27.00
CA TYR A 59 2.22 15.84 -26.38
C TYR A 59 2.97 14.71 -27.10
N LEU A 60 2.27 13.62 -27.43
CA LEU A 60 2.87 12.47 -28.12
C LEU A 60 3.33 12.83 -29.54
N GLU A 61 2.52 13.61 -30.27
CA GLU A 61 2.86 14.10 -31.60
C GLU A 61 4.11 14.99 -31.55
N GLN A 62 4.16 15.91 -30.59
CA GLN A 62 5.31 16.80 -30.41
C GLN A 62 6.57 16.03 -29.97
N GLU A 63 6.46 15.08 -29.04
CA GLU A 63 7.58 14.22 -28.64
C GLU A 63 8.10 13.41 -29.83
N THR A 64 7.20 12.92 -30.70
CA THR A 64 7.57 12.19 -31.90
C THR A 64 8.25 13.10 -32.92
N ARG A 65 7.74 14.34 -33.12
CA ARG A 65 8.36 15.35 -33.97
C ARG A 65 9.74 15.73 -33.46
N ASP A 66 9.90 15.94 -32.16
CA ASP A 66 11.17 16.31 -31.55
C ASP A 66 12.18 15.14 -31.59
N LYS A 67 11.75 13.89 -31.33
CA LYS A 67 12.58 12.70 -31.54
C LYS A 67 13.01 12.55 -32.99
N PHE A 68 12.11 12.79 -33.94
CA PHE A 68 12.42 12.73 -35.37
C PHE A 68 13.43 13.81 -35.77
N LEU A 69 13.26 15.04 -35.27
CA LEU A 69 14.22 16.12 -35.50
C LEU A 69 15.56 15.84 -34.83
N ARG A 70 15.60 15.31 -33.60
CA ARG A 70 16.84 14.88 -32.94
C ARG A 70 17.54 13.77 -33.74
N LEU A 71 16.81 12.78 -34.26
CA LEU A 71 17.38 11.73 -35.10
C LEU A 71 17.94 12.27 -36.42
N LEU A 72 17.32 13.30 -37.00
CA LEU A 72 17.81 13.95 -38.23
C LEU A 72 18.97 14.92 -37.99
N LEU A 73 18.99 15.63 -36.86
CA LEU A 73 20.01 16.65 -36.53
C LEU A 73 21.19 16.11 -35.71
N ILE A 74 21.01 14.98 -35.02
CA ILE A 74 22.00 14.33 -34.16
C ILE A 74 22.28 12.93 -34.73
N GLU A 75 22.80 12.87 -35.96
CA GLU A 75 23.73 11.79 -36.29
C GLU A 75 25.06 12.13 -35.60
N ASP A 76 25.12 11.98 -34.28
CA ASP A 76 26.40 11.80 -33.60
C ASP A 76 26.20 10.83 -32.44
N ASN A 77 26.81 9.66 -32.60
CA ASN A 77 26.65 8.47 -31.78
C ASN A 77 26.80 8.77 -30.28
N HIS A 78 25.68 8.94 -29.58
CA HIS A 78 25.63 8.52 -28.19
C HIS A 78 25.30 7.03 -28.18
N ASN A 79 26.34 6.19 -28.21
CA ASN A 79 26.21 4.79 -27.86
C ASN A 79 25.84 4.74 -26.37
N VAL A 80 24.54 4.82 -26.08
CA VAL A 80 23.98 4.43 -24.78
C VAL A 80 24.49 3.03 -24.51
N SER A 81 25.24 2.86 -23.42
CA SER A 81 25.75 1.55 -23.04
C SER A 81 24.57 0.63 -22.72
N ASP A 82 24.64 -0.64 -23.13
CA ASP A 82 23.59 -1.64 -22.86
C ASP A 82 23.22 -1.71 -21.35
N GLU A 83 24.18 -1.43 -20.46
CA GLU A 83 23.95 -1.35 -19.01
C GLU A 83 23.04 -0.18 -18.60
N GLU A 84 23.17 0.97 -19.27
CA GLU A 84 22.32 2.14 -19.03
C GLU A 84 20.93 1.95 -19.63
N LEU A 85 20.84 1.29 -20.78
CA LEU A 85 19.57 0.87 -21.38
C LEU A 85 18.82 -0.08 -20.44
N ASP A 86 19.48 -1.11 -19.92
CA ASP A 86 18.89 -2.07 -18.99
C ASP A 86 18.43 -1.42 -17.68
N ARG A 87 19.21 -0.45 -17.15
CA ARG A 87 18.82 0.32 -15.97
C ARG A 87 17.55 1.13 -16.23
N ILE A 88 17.49 1.86 -17.36
CA ILE A 88 16.34 2.69 -17.74
C ILE A 88 15.11 1.80 -18.02
N VAL A 89 15.30 0.62 -18.61
CA VAL A 89 14.20 -0.33 -18.85
C VAL A 89 13.63 -0.83 -17.53
N LYS A 90 14.48 -1.21 -16.55
CA LYS A 90 14.02 -1.63 -15.22
C LYS A 90 13.25 -0.53 -14.51
N GLU A 91 13.80 0.69 -14.48
CA GLU A 91 13.14 1.85 -13.87
C GLU A 91 11.79 2.15 -14.54
N ASN A 92 11.71 2.07 -15.87
CA ASN A 92 10.45 2.25 -16.59
C ASN A 92 9.43 1.14 -16.28
N VAL A 93 9.87 -0.10 -16.08
CA VAL A 93 8.96 -1.20 -15.70
C VAL A 93 8.41 -0.98 -14.30
N GLU A 94 9.26 -0.60 -13.35
CA GLU A 94 8.87 -0.28 -11.97
C GLU A 94 7.90 0.90 -11.93
N LEU A 95 8.24 2.00 -12.62
CA LEU A 95 7.37 3.18 -12.72
C LEU A 95 6.04 2.86 -13.40
N LYS A 96 6.03 2.04 -14.46
CA LYS A 96 4.79 1.58 -15.11
C LYS A 96 3.94 0.73 -14.17
N GLN A 97 4.55 -0.13 -13.36
CA GLN A 97 3.84 -0.94 -12.39
C GLN A 97 3.22 -0.07 -11.29
N ALA A 98 3.98 0.90 -10.76
CA ALA A 98 3.48 1.87 -9.80
C ALA A 98 2.33 2.71 -10.38
N LEU A 99 2.46 3.21 -11.61
CA LEU A 99 1.38 3.94 -12.30
C LEU A 99 0.13 3.09 -12.49
N LYS A 100 0.29 1.79 -12.79
CA LYS A 100 -0.84 0.88 -12.97
C LYS A 100 -1.57 0.62 -11.65
N GLN A 101 -0.83 0.49 -10.55
CA GLN A 101 -1.40 0.36 -9.21
C GLN A 101 -2.16 1.63 -8.82
N LEU A 102 -1.52 2.79 -8.95
CA LEU A 102 -2.15 4.08 -8.64
C LEU A 102 -3.40 4.34 -9.49
N LYS A 103 -3.36 3.97 -10.77
CA LYS A 103 -4.54 4.06 -11.64
C LYS A 103 -5.68 3.16 -11.15
N SER A 104 -5.38 1.93 -10.75
CA SER A 104 -6.39 1.01 -10.21
C SER A 104 -6.97 1.53 -8.89
N GLU A 105 -6.14 2.10 -8.02
CA GLU A 105 -6.59 2.73 -6.78
C GLU A 105 -7.49 3.94 -7.07
N MET A 106 -7.11 4.78 -8.03
CA MET A 106 -7.91 5.93 -8.43
C MET A 106 -9.26 5.51 -9.04
N GLU A 107 -9.29 4.46 -9.87
CA GLU A 107 -10.54 3.90 -10.41
C GLU A 107 -11.44 3.37 -9.29
N ASN A 108 -10.90 2.66 -8.30
CA ASN A 108 -11.67 2.18 -7.15
C ASN A 108 -12.23 3.33 -6.29
N VAL A 109 -11.44 4.39 -6.07
CA VAL A 109 -11.88 5.58 -5.32
C VAL A 109 -12.97 6.32 -6.08
N LEU A 110 -12.84 6.44 -7.41
CA LEU A 110 -13.84 7.08 -8.25
C LEU A 110 -15.17 6.31 -8.20
N GLU A 111 -15.12 4.99 -8.34
CA GLU A 111 -16.31 4.12 -8.28
C GLU A 111 -16.98 4.19 -6.90
N SER A 112 -16.19 4.17 -5.82
CA SER A 112 -16.72 4.35 -4.46
C SER A 112 -17.35 5.74 -4.27
N SER A 113 -16.74 6.79 -4.84
CA SER A 113 -17.25 8.16 -4.75
C SER A 113 -18.55 8.32 -5.54
N GLU A 114 -18.64 7.73 -6.73
CA GLU A 114 -19.84 7.74 -7.57
C GLU A 114 -20.99 6.99 -6.90
N SER A 115 -20.72 5.79 -6.35
CA SER A 115 -21.70 5.04 -5.56
C SER A 115 -22.20 5.83 -4.35
N THR A 116 -21.30 6.49 -3.63
CA THR A 116 -21.67 7.30 -2.47
C THR A 116 -22.51 8.51 -2.90
N ALA A 117 -22.16 9.16 -4.01
CA ALA A 117 -22.93 10.27 -4.55
C ALA A 117 -24.35 9.83 -4.95
N GLU A 118 -24.49 8.69 -5.61
CA GLU A 118 -25.81 8.12 -5.92
C GLU A 118 -26.65 7.85 -4.67
N ASP A 119 -26.05 7.27 -3.63
CA ASP A 119 -26.74 6.95 -2.39
C ASP A 119 -27.19 8.22 -1.66
N VAL A 120 -26.35 9.27 -1.66
CA VAL A 120 -26.71 10.59 -1.13
C VAL A 120 -27.87 11.20 -1.91
N VAL A 121 -27.88 11.09 -3.24
CA VAL A 121 -28.99 11.58 -4.07
C VAL A 121 -30.28 10.82 -3.77
N LYS A 122 -30.24 9.49 -3.69
CA LYS A 122 -31.39 8.65 -3.33
C LYS A 122 -31.93 9.00 -1.95
N LEU A 123 -31.04 9.17 -0.97
CA LEU A 123 -31.40 9.52 0.40
C LEU A 123 -32.00 10.93 0.49
N SER A 124 -31.40 11.90 -0.19
CA SER A 124 -31.92 13.27 -0.29
C SER A 124 -33.32 13.29 -0.90
N GLN A 125 -33.55 12.51 -1.97
CA GLN A 125 -34.85 12.40 -2.60
C GLN A 125 -35.89 11.78 -1.64
N ALA A 126 -35.52 10.72 -0.90
CA ALA A 126 -36.38 10.12 0.10
C ALA A 126 -36.75 11.10 1.23
N TYR A 127 -35.78 11.89 1.73
CA TYR A 127 -36.05 12.93 2.72
C TYR A 127 -36.94 14.04 2.18
N GLN A 128 -36.78 14.42 0.92
CA GLN A 128 -37.63 15.43 0.29
C GLN A 128 -39.07 14.93 0.17
N SER A 129 -39.29 13.68 -0.24
CA SER A 129 -40.62 13.06 -0.24
C SER A 129 -41.23 13.00 1.16
N ARG A 130 -40.47 12.52 2.16
CA ARG A 130 -40.94 12.45 3.55
C ARG A 130 -41.26 13.83 4.13
N ARG A 131 -40.50 14.85 3.77
CA ARG A 131 -40.78 16.23 4.18
C ARG A 131 -42.14 16.70 3.64
N ILE A 132 -42.45 16.41 2.38
CA ILE A 132 -43.76 16.75 1.80
C ILE A 132 -44.89 16.04 2.55
N GLU A 133 -44.73 14.76 2.88
CA GLU A 133 -45.71 14.00 3.66
C GLU A 133 -45.91 14.58 5.07
N VAL A 134 -44.82 14.97 5.74
CA VAL A 134 -44.88 15.62 7.06
C VAL A 134 -45.54 16.99 6.97
N ASP A 135 -45.22 17.80 5.97
CA ASP A 135 -45.84 19.11 5.76
C ASP A 135 -47.34 18.97 5.49
N GLN A 136 -47.77 17.94 4.74
CA GLN A 136 -49.19 17.60 4.56
C GLN A 136 -49.86 17.16 5.86
N ALA A 137 -49.23 16.25 6.61
CA ALA A 137 -49.77 15.80 7.89
C ALA A 137 -49.90 16.94 8.92
N LEU A 138 -48.95 17.88 8.93
CA LEU A 138 -49.02 19.09 9.76
C LEU A 138 -50.18 19.99 9.34
N ALA A 139 -50.39 20.20 8.04
CA ALA A 139 -51.53 20.94 7.54
C ALA A 139 -52.87 20.27 7.91
N ASP A 140 -52.93 18.94 7.86
CA ASP A 140 -54.11 18.18 8.29
C ASP A 140 -54.36 18.32 9.80
N VAL A 141 -53.31 18.29 10.63
CA VAL A 141 -53.42 18.53 12.07
C VAL A 141 -53.91 19.94 12.37
N GLU A 142 -53.42 20.95 11.65
CA GLU A 142 -53.88 22.33 11.79
C GLU A 142 -55.36 22.47 11.38
N ASN A 143 -55.77 21.82 10.30
CA ASN A 143 -57.18 21.77 9.88
C ASN A 143 -58.06 21.09 10.93
N LEU A 144 -57.63 19.94 11.47
CA LEU A 144 -58.35 19.23 12.53
C LEU A 144 -58.43 20.04 13.82
N GLN A 145 -57.37 20.79 14.19
CA GLN A 145 -57.41 21.71 15.32
C GLN A 145 -58.39 22.85 15.08
N ASN A 146 -58.41 23.44 13.89
CA ASN A 146 -59.37 24.48 13.54
C ASN A 146 -60.82 23.97 13.55
N GLU A 147 -61.06 22.74 13.10
CA GLU A 147 -62.36 22.08 13.16
C GLU A 147 -62.79 21.80 14.60
N LEU A 148 -61.87 21.28 15.43
CA LEU A 148 -62.11 21.07 16.87
C LEU A 148 -62.45 22.40 17.57
N ASP A 149 -61.67 23.45 17.32
CA ASP A 149 -61.90 24.78 17.86
C ASP A 149 -63.25 25.36 17.42
N SER A 150 -63.63 25.13 16.15
CA SER A 150 -64.94 25.52 15.63
C SER A 150 -66.07 24.78 16.34
N LEU A 151 -65.96 23.45 16.49
CA LEU A 151 -66.93 22.60 17.18
C LEU A 151 -67.06 22.91 18.67
N LEU A 152 -65.96 23.30 19.32
CA LEU A 152 -65.91 23.73 20.72
C LEU A 152 -66.56 25.12 20.91
N LYS A 153 -66.55 25.98 19.90
CA LYS A 153 -67.16 27.32 19.92
C LYS A 153 -68.66 27.31 19.61
N VAL A 154 -69.25 26.17 19.23
CA VAL A 154 -70.70 26.03 19.02
C VAL A 154 -71.40 26.04 20.40
N PRO A 155 -72.41 26.92 20.61
CA PRO A 155 -73.04 27.12 21.93
C PRO A 155 -73.81 25.92 22.48
N GLU A 156 -74.12 24.90 21.67
CA GLU A 156 -74.73 23.65 22.15
C GLU A 156 -73.74 22.69 22.84
N ASN A 157 -72.42 22.97 22.78
CA ASN A 157 -71.35 22.06 23.26
C ASN A 157 -70.65 22.48 24.56
N GLU A 158 -71.07 23.54 25.27
CA GLU A 158 -70.45 23.98 26.53
C GLU A 158 -70.37 22.85 27.59
N ASN A 159 -71.38 21.96 27.62
CA ASN A 159 -71.39 20.78 28.48
C ASN A 159 -70.33 19.71 28.10
N HIS A 160 -69.90 19.64 26.84
CA HIS A 160 -68.85 18.73 26.40
C HIS A 160 -67.44 19.27 26.66
N VAL A 161 -67.25 20.59 26.65
CA VAL A 161 -65.98 21.25 27.02
C VAL A 161 -65.65 21.00 28.48
N THR A 162 -66.65 21.08 29.36
CA THR A 162 -66.49 20.77 30.78
C THR A 162 -66.19 19.28 31.00
N LEU A 163 -66.80 18.36 30.25
CA LEU A 163 -66.49 16.92 30.31
C LEU A 163 -65.09 16.58 29.78
N PHE A 164 -64.61 17.24 28.72
CA PHE A 164 -63.26 17.01 28.18
C PHE A 164 -62.17 17.51 29.14
N ASN A 165 -62.41 18.66 29.78
CA ASN A 165 -61.54 19.18 30.83
C ASN A 165 -61.58 18.31 32.10
N VAL A 166 -62.76 17.79 32.48
CA VAL A 166 -62.92 16.85 33.60
C VAL A 166 -62.23 15.51 33.29
N LYS A 167 -62.32 14.98 32.06
CA LYS A 167 -61.61 13.76 31.67
C LYS A 167 -60.09 13.93 31.70
N ARG A 168 -59.57 15.08 31.27
CA ARG A 168 -58.14 15.39 31.35
C ARG A 168 -57.65 15.57 32.80
N LEU A 169 -58.51 16.03 33.69
CA LEU A 169 -58.28 16.06 35.14
C LEU A 169 -58.36 14.65 35.76
N ILE A 170 -59.25 13.78 35.27
CA ILE A 170 -59.39 12.39 35.74
C ILE A 170 -58.21 11.52 35.26
N ASP A 171 -57.75 11.70 34.02
CA ASP A 171 -56.58 10.98 33.48
C ASP A 171 -55.27 11.39 34.18
N THR A 172 -55.27 12.50 34.94
CA THR A 172 -54.16 12.90 35.83
C THR A 172 -54.34 12.43 37.28
N GLU A 173 -55.50 11.88 37.64
CA GLU A 173 -55.82 11.39 38.99
C GLU A 173 -55.75 9.85 39.13
N ASP A 174 -55.61 9.09 38.04
CA ASP A 174 -55.66 7.61 38.07
C ASP A 174 -54.29 6.93 38.35
N ILE A 175 -53.23 7.71 38.57
CA ILE A 175 -52.01 7.24 39.24
C ILE A 175 -51.88 8.10 40.49
N GLY A 176 -52.34 7.59 41.63
CA GLY A 176 -52.23 8.31 42.91
C GLY A 176 -50.83 8.87 43.08
N LEU A 177 -50.70 10.10 43.59
CA LEU A 177 -49.42 10.82 43.74
C LEU A 177 -48.29 9.94 44.28
N ASP A 178 -48.60 9.02 45.20
CA ASP A 178 -47.63 8.06 45.74
C ASP A 178 -47.10 7.06 44.71
N GLN A 179 -47.92 6.54 43.80
CA GLN A 179 -47.48 5.67 42.70
C GLN A 179 -46.71 6.45 41.63
N ALA A 180 -47.10 7.69 41.34
CA ALA A 180 -46.37 8.54 40.40
C ALA A 180 -44.98 8.90 40.94
N ILE A 181 -44.88 9.17 42.25
CA ILE A 181 -43.61 9.38 42.95
C ILE A 181 -42.77 8.10 42.94
N GLU A 182 -43.36 6.93 43.22
CA GLU A 182 -42.65 5.65 43.19
C GLU A 182 -42.10 5.29 41.80
N ILE A 183 -42.85 5.57 40.72
CA ILE A 183 -42.38 5.38 39.34
C ILE A 183 -41.22 6.33 39.03
N ALA A 184 -41.36 7.62 39.38
CA ALA A 184 -40.31 8.61 39.16
C ALA A 184 -39.03 8.30 39.97
N GLU A 185 -39.16 7.84 41.21
CA GLU A 185 -38.02 7.44 42.04
C GLU A 185 -37.29 6.22 41.45
N ASN A 186 -38.04 5.22 40.97
CA ASN A 186 -37.46 4.07 40.30
C ASN A 186 -36.77 4.45 38.98
N GLU A 187 -37.36 5.35 38.20
CA GLU A 187 -36.77 5.86 36.95
C GLU A 187 -35.47 6.62 37.22
N VAL A 188 -35.44 7.49 38.23
CA VAL A 188 -34.23 8.21 38.65
C VAL A 188 -33.14 7.23 39.13
N VAL A 189 -33.50 6.15 39.81
CA VAL A 189 -32.54 5.12 40.23
C VAL A 189 -31.98 4.37 39.03
N LEU A 190 -32.81 4.05 38.04
CA LEU A 190 -32.37 3.39 36.80
C LEU A 190 -31.45 4.31 35.98
N GLU A 191 -31.81 5.58 35.81
CA GLU A 191 -30.96 6.58 35.15
C GLU A 191 -29.64 6.77 35.90
N LYS A 192 -29.65 6.82 37.23
CA LYS A 192 -28.43 6.94 38.03
C LYS A 192 -27.51 5.74 37.86
N ARG A 193 -28.06 4.53 37.72
CA ARG A 193 -27.28 3.32 37.39
C ARG A 193 -26.71 3.42 35.97
N ALA A 194 -27.53 3.80 34.99
CA ALA A 194 -27.08 3.98 33.61
C ALA A 194 -25.97 5.04 33.50
N LEU A 195 -26.08 6.17 34.21
CA LEU A 195 -25.05 7.19 34.28
C LEU A 195 -23.77 6.68 34.95
N SER A 196 -23.88 5.86 36.00
CA SER A 196 -22.72 5.23 36.64
C SER A 196 -22.03 4.25 35.68
N ASP A 197 -22.79 3.44 34.95
CA ASP A 197 -22.26 2.49 33.97
C ASP A 197 -21.60 3.22 32.79
N LEU A 198 -22.22 4.30 32.31
CA LEU A 198 -21.67 5.15 31.24
C LEU A 198 -20.39 5.86 31.71
N THR A 199 -20.36 6.34 32.96
CA THR A 199 -19.16 6.94 33.57
C THR A 199 -18.02 5.93 33.65
N GLY A 200 -18.31 4.69 34.08
CA GLY A 200 -17.32 3.61 34.08
C GLY A 200 -16.90 3.14 32.68
N ALA A 201 -17.75 3.31 31.66
CA ALA A 201 -17.37 3.08 30.26
C ALA A 201 -16.43 4.20 29.75
N ILE A 202 -16.70 5.45 30.11
CA ILE A 202 -15.85 6.60 29.78
C ILE A 202 -14.47 6.46 30.43
N GLU A 203 -14.39 6.10 31.72
CA GLU A 203 -13.11 5.87 32.41
C GLU A 203 -12.29 4.77 31.72
N ARG A 204 -12.92 3.63 31.37
CA ARG A 204 -12.24 2.55 30.63
C ARG A 204 -11.75 2.99 29.26
N ALA A 205 -12.55 3.75 28.52
CA ALA A 205 -12.14 4.28 27.23
C ALA A 205 -10.98 5.28 27.38
N GLN A 206 -10.98 6.08 28.45
CA GLN A 206 -9.92 7.04 28.73
C GLN A 206 -8.61 6.36 29.14
N ASP A 207 -8.68 5.27 29.92
CA ASP A 207 -7.53 4.43 30.21
C ASP A 207 -6.97 3.78 28.94
N GLU A 208 -7.84 3.28 28.05
CA GLU A 208 -7.41 2.71 26.77
C GLU A 208 -6.71 3.76 25.89
N VAL A 209 -7.25 4.98 25.81
CA VAL A 209 -6.60 6.10 25.10
C VAL A 209 -5.24 6.41 25.73
N SER A 210 -5.14 6.51 27.06
CA SER A 210 -3.86 6.76 27.72
C SER A 210 -2.83 5.67 27.45
N THR A 211 -3.24 4.39 27.41
CA THR A 211 -2.31 3.31 27.06
C THR A 211 -1.84 3.40 25.60
N LYS A 212 -2.74 3.74 24.67
CA LYS A 212 -2.39 3.97 23.27
C LYS A 212 -1.46 5.17 23.11
N ASP A 213 -1.67 6.25 23.85
CA ASP A 213 -0.80 7.43 23.82
C ASP A 213 0.61 7.11 24.34
N THR A 214 0.73 6.33 25.42
CA THR A 214 2.04 5.86 25.89
C THR A 214 2.74 4.94 24.87
N PHE A 215 1.97 4.11 24.16
CA PHE A 215 2.51 3.27 23.10
C PHE A 215 3.00 4.09 21.90
N ILE A 216 2.22 5.10 21.48
CA ILE A 216 2.60 6.04 20.43
C ILE A 216 3.87 6.81 20.83
N ALA A 217 3.96 7.29 22.08
CA ALA A 217 5.16 7.97 22.59
C ALA A 217 6.40 7.07 22.52
N ASN A 218 6.29 5.80 22.92
CA ASN A 218 7.37 4.81 22.82
C ASN A 218 7.77 4.54 21.36
N LEU A 219 6.81 4.47 20.44
CA LEU A 219 7.09 4.31 19.01
C LEU A 219 7.81 5.53 18.44
N LEU A 220 7.38 6.75 18.79
CA LEU A 220 8.06 7.99 18.38
C LEU A 220 9.48 8.05 18.93
N GLU A 221 9.71 7.62 20.17
CA GLU A 221 11.06 7.54 20.73
C GLU A 221 11.93 6.51 19.97
N SER A 222 11.37 5.35 19.64
CA SER A 222 12.09 4.34 18.85
C SER A 222 12.40 4.81 17.42
N LEU A 223 11.48 5.52 16.77
CA LEU A 223 11.70 6.14 15.47
C LEU A 223 12.78 7.22 15.55
N ALA A 224 12.77 8.07 16.57
CA ALA A 224 13.81 9.07 16.78
C ALA A 224 15.18 8.41 16.98
N ARG A 225 15.26 7.33 17.77
CA ARG A 225 16.49 6.55 17.94
C ARG A 225 16.98 5.96 16.62
N LEU A 226 16.08 5.36 15.83
CA LEU A 226 16.42 4.80 14.52
C LEU A 226 16.88 5.88 13.54
N GLN A 227 16.22 7.02 13.51
CA GLN A 227 16.62 8.17 12.68
C GLN A 227 18.01 8.67 13.09
N THR A 228 18.29 8.73 14.40
CA THR A 228 19.63 9.09 14.91
C THR A 228 20.68 8.05 14.49
N LEU A 229 20.34 6.75 14.50
CA LEU A 229 21.24 5.68 14.04
C LEU A 229 21.49 5.74 12.54
N VAL A 230 20.47 6.03 11.73
CA VAL A 230 20.61 6.22 10.28
C VAL A 230 21.47 7.44 9.99
N GLU A 231 21.26 8.54 10.70
CA GLU A 231 22.04 9.77 10.52
C GLU A 231 23.50 9.60 11.01
N GLN A 232 23.74 8.77 12.03
CA GLN A 232 25.08 8.34 12.42
C GLN A 232 25.76 7.41 11.41
N GLU A 233 25.01 6.52 10.75
CA GLU A 233 25.51 5.68 9.65
C GLU A 233 25.78 6.50 8.38
N GLU A 234 25.00 7.54 8.10
CA GLU A 234 25.25 8.48 7.01
C GLU A 234 26.44 9.41 7.28
N GLN A 235 26.68 9.78 8.54
CA GLN A 235 27.83 10.59 8.95
C GLN A 235 29.13 9.80 9.14
N LYS A 236 29.10 8.47 9.18
CA LYS A 236 30.32 7.68 9.00
C LYS A 236 30.85 8.00 7.60
N PRO A 237 32.09 8.51 7.47
CA PRO A 237 32.63 8.78 6.15
C PRO A 237 32.56 7.46 5.38
N LYS A 238 31.91 7.49 4.22
CA LYS A 238 32.02 6.43 3.21
C LYS A 238 33.50 6.31 2.86
N GLN A 239 34.25 5.57 3.68
CA GLN A 239 35.57 5.09 3.31
C GLN A 239 35.36 4.43 1.95
N LYS A 240 36.15 4.84 0.96
CA LYS A 240 36.28 4.08 -0.27
C LYS A 240 36.81 2.70 0.12
N ILE A 241 35.92 1.83 0.56
CA ILE A 241 36.23 0.43 0.78
C ILE A 241 36.49 -0.09 -0.63
N GLU A 242 37.74 -0.47 -0.89
CA GLU A 242 38.09 -1.07 -2.17
C GLU A 242 37.10 -2.21 -2.47
N PRO A 243 36.67 -2.39 -3.72
CA PRO A 243 35.64 -3.38 -4.07
C PRO A 243 36.01 -4.79 -3.61
N LYS A 244 37.31 -5.09 -3.49
CA LYS A 244 37.84 -6.35 -2.94
C LYS A 244 37.64 -6.50 -1.43
N GLN A 245 37.71 -5.41 -0.67
CA GLN A 245 37.47 -5.43 0.78
C GLN A 245 35.98 -5.51 1.10
N ALA A 246 35.11 -4.83 0.32
CA ALA A 246 33.66 -4.95 0.46
C ALA A 246 33.20 -6.38 0.15
N TYR A 247 33.76 -6.99 -0.90
CA TYR A 247 33.51 -8.39 -1.24
C TYR A 247 34.03 -9.35 -0.16
N ALA A 248 35.21 -9.10 0.40
CA ALA A 248 35.76 -9.92 1.48
C ALA A 248 34.94 -9.81 2.79
N GLN A 249 34.40 -8.62 3.09
CA GLN A 249 33.50 -8.40 4.22
C GLN A 249 32.18 -9.15 4.01
N TRP A 250 31.59 -9.03 2.82
CA TRP A 250 30.37 -9.75 2.43
C TRP A 250 30.54 -11.27 2.50
N LEU A 251 31.68 -11.80 2.04
CA LEU A 251 31.99 -13.23 2.17
C LEU A 251 32.13 -13.68 3.63
N ARG A 252 32.67 -12.83 4.52
CA ARG A 252 32.72 -13.15 5.96
C ARG A 252 31.33 -13.16 6.59
N ASP A 253 30.51 -12.17 6.26
CA ASP A 253 29.14 -12.07 6.79
C ASP A 253 28.27 -13.21 6.28
N LEU A 254 28.41 -13.56 4.99
CA LEU A 254 27.73 -14.72 4.39
C LEU A 254 28.21 -16.01 5.04
N ASN A 255 29.52 -16.21 5.23
CA ASN A 255 30.03 -17.40 5.92
C ASN A 255 29.54 -17.48 7.37
N SER A 256 29.50 -16.37 8.11
CA SER A 256 28.92 -16.29 9.46
C SER A 256 27.42 -16.65 9.48
N MET A 257 26.69 -16.25 8.44
CA MET A 257 25.28 -16.60 8.30
C MET A 257 25.10 -18.07 7.94
N VAL A 258 25.90 -18.60 7.02
CA VAL A 258 25.88 -20.02 6.63
C VAL A 258 26.30 -20.92 7.79
N GLU A 259 27.27 -20.51 8.60
CA GLU A 259 27.70 -21.23 9.81
C GLU A 259 26.59 -21.32 10.86
N LYS A 260 25.66 -20.34 10.90
CA LYS A 260 24.46 -20.40 11.76
C LYS A 260 23.38 -21.33 11.21
N PHE A 261 23.37 -21.62 9.91
CA PHE A 261 22.32 -22.41 9.25
C PHE A 261 22.75 -23.83 8.86
N VAL A 262 24.06 -24.14 8.86
CA VAL A 262 24.60 -25.46 8.48
C VAL A 262 25.42 -26.03 9.64
N PRO A 263 24.95 -27.08 10.35
CA PRO A 263 25.68 -27.69 11.48
C PRO A 263 26.84 -28.60 11.03
N ILE A 264 27.38 -28.43 9.81
CA ILE A 264 28.40 -29.31 9.23
C ILE A 264 29.71 -28.55 9.12
N GLU A 265 30.63 -28.80 10.06
CA GLU A 265 32.02 -28.32 9.96
C GLU A 265 32.72 -29.03 8.78
N ILE A 266 32.84 -28.35 7.64
CA ILE A 266 33.70 -28.79 6.53
C ILE A 266 35.08 -28.17 6.76
N LYS A 267 36.06 -28.97 7.18
CA LYS A 267 37.46 -28.55 7.32
C LYS A 267 38.26 -29.02 6.12
N ILE A 268 38.79 -28.06 5.37
CA ILE A 268 39.67 -28.30 4.21
C ILE A 268 41.10 -27.99 4.63
N GLU A 269 41.94 -29.01 4.76
CA GLU A 269 43.36 -28.89 5.06
C GLU A 269 44.17 -29.18 3.79
N ILE A 270 45.08 -28.26 3.45
CA ILE A 270 45.98 -28.41 2.31
C ILE A 270 47.35 -28.81 2.86
N GLU A 271 47.69 -30.09 2.77
CA GLU A 271 49.02 -30.59 3.15
C GLU A 271 49.99 -30.39 1.98
N LYS A 272 51.03 -29.58 2.21
CA LYS A 272 52.21 -29.52 1.35
C LYS A 272 53.26 -30.47 1.93
N GLU A 273 53.36 -31.68 1.40
CA GLU A 273 54.48 -32.56 1.74
C GLU A 273 55.77 -31.96 1.15
N GLY A 274 56.54 -31.29 2.00
CA GLY A 274 57.87 -30.80 1.70
C GLY A 274 58.91 -31.90 1.90
N GLY A 275 59.25 -32.61 0.83
CA GLY A 275 60.38 -33.52 0.76
C GLY A 275 60.92 -33.55 -0.67
N SER A 276 62.24 -33.41 -0.83
CA SER A 276 62.93 -33.20 -2.11
C SER A 276 62.52 -34.19 -3.21
N GLY A 277 61.86 -33.70 -4.25
CA GLY A 277 61.56 -34.44 -5.48
C GLY A 277 60.07 -34.46 -5.83
N GLY A 278 59.57 -33.37 -6.42
CA GLY A 278 58.20 -33.27 -6.95
C GLY A 278 57.16 -32.87 -5.90
N ALA A 279 56.75 -31.60 -5.87
CA ALA A 279 55.74 -31.10 -4.94
C ALA A 279 54.34 -31.60 -5.32
N THR A 280 53.91 -32.71 -4.74
CA THR A 280 52.55 -33.24 -4.85
C THR A 280 51.69 -32.60 -3.76
N THR A 281 50.88 -31.62 -4.12
CA THR A 281 49.95 -30.96 -3.18
C THR A 281 48.69 -31.81 -3.05
N SER A 282 48.51 -32.47 -1.90
CA SER A 282 47.28 -33.20 -1.61
C SER A 282 46.35 -32.38 -0.73
N THR A 283 45.08 -32.30 -1.11
CA THR A 283 44.03 -31.62 -0.36
C THR A 283 43.22 -32.66 0.40
N THR A 284 43.14 -32.53 1.72
CA THR A 284 42.32 -33.39 2.57
C THR A 284 41.05 -32.63 2.94
N ILE A 285 39.90 -33.14 2.51
CA ILE A 285 38.58 -32.62 2.88
C ILE A 285 38.05 -33.51 4.00
N SER A 286 37.78 -32.92 5.16
CA SER A 286 37.17 -33.60 6.29
C SER A 286 35.76 -33.07 6.53
N ILE A 287 34.80 -33.99 6.53
CA ILE A 287 33.37 -33.72 6.73
C ILE A 287 32.88 -34.68 7.81
N ALA A 288 32.65 -34.18 9.02
CA ALA A 288 32.30 -34.96 10.21
C ALA A 288 33.25 -36.15 10.45
N ASN A 289 32.80 -37.40 10.16
CA ASN A 289 33.59 -38.64 10.32
C ASN A 289 34.26 -39.15 9.03
N THR A 290 34.10 -38.44 7.91
CA THR A 290 34.67 -38.83 6.62
C THR A 290 35.88 -37.96 6.29
N LYS A 291 37.02 -38.58 6.03
CA LYS A 291 38.22 -37.93 5.49
C LYS A 291 38.41 -38.38 4.05
N LEU A 292 38.55 -37.41 3.14
CA LEU A 292 38.79 -37.62 1.72
C LEU A 292 40.09 -36.90 1.33
N LYS A 293 41.14 -37.67 1.00
CA LYS A 293 42.42 -37.14 0.52
C LYS A 293 42.45 -37.19 -1.00
N ILE A 294 42.68 -36.04 -1.64
CA ILE A 294 42.65 -35.86 -3.10
C ILE A 294 43.98 -35.26 -3.57
N ASP A 295 44.50 -35.73 -4.71
CA ASP A 295 45.70 -35.18 -5.35
C ASP A 295 45.39 -33.98 -6.27
N ARG A 296 46.41 -33.24 -6.71
CA ARG A 296 46.34 -32.09 -7.63
C ARG A 296 45.62 -32.38 -8.95
N GLN A 297 45.57 -33.64 -9.37
CA GLN A 297 44.84 -34.12 -10.56
C GLN A 297 43.40 -34.59 -10.25
N MET A 298 42.87 -34.23 -9.08
CA MET A 298 41.52 -34.59 -8.60
C MET A 298 41.29 -36.11 -8.42
N ASN A 299 42.37 -36.87 -8.24
CA ASN A 299 42.29 -38.30 -7.95
C ASN A 299 42.11 -38.52 -6.44
N ILE A 300 41.18 -39.38 -6.05
CA ILE A 300 40.93 -39.77 -4.66
C ILE A 300 42.01 -40.77 -4.25
N LEU A 301 42.86 -40.37 -3.28
CA LEU A 301 43.97 -41.17 -2.74
C LEU A 301 43.54 -41.99 -1.53
N GLN A 302 42.66 -41.46 -0.68
CA GLN A 302 42.18 -42.15 0.52
C GLN A 302 40.79 -41.65 0.91
N CYS A 303 39.86 -42.56 1.19
CA CYS A 303 38.53 -42.25 1.74
C CYS A 303 38.27 -43.15 2.96
N THR A 304 37.89 -42.56 4.10
CA THR A 304 37.60 -43.33 5.33
C THR A 304 36.12 -43.69 5.50
N ASN A 305 35.27 -43.40 4.50
CA ASN A 305 33.85 -43.71 4.56
C ASN A 305 33.59 -45.18 4.18
N SER A 306 32.96 -45.95 5.07
CA SER A 306 32.70 -47.38 4.90
C SER A 306 31.74 -47.73 3.76
N LYS A 307 31.05 -46.75 3.18
CA LYS A 307 30.10 -46.92 2.06
C LYS A 307 30.67 -46.55 0.69
N VAL A 308 31.79 -45.83 0.63
CA VAL A 308 32.46 -45.51 -0.64
C VAL A 308 33.19 -46.76 -1.13
N THR A 309 32.53 -47.49 -2.03
CA THR A 309 33.08 -48.72 -2.61
C THR A 309 34.25 -48.37 -3.55
N SER A 310 35.29 -49.21 -3.60
CA SER A 310 36.47 -49.02 -4.47
C SER A 310 36.14 -48.79 -5.95
N ARG A 311 34.95 -49.24 -6.38
CA ARG A 311 34.37 -49.00 -7.70
C ARG A 311 34.07 -47.52 -7.99
N LEU A 312 33.49 -46.78 -7.04
CA LEU A 312 33.19 -45.35 -7.20
C LEU A 312 34.47 -44.50 -7.24
N ILE A 313 35.48 -44.90 -6.45
CA ILE A 313 36.81 -44.28 -6.48
C ILE A 313 37.47 -44.49 -7.85
N ALA A 314 37.36 -45.69 -8.42
CA ALA A 314 37.88 -45.99 -9.76
C ALA A 314 37.12 -45.21 -10.86
N GLU A 315 35.81 -45.06 -10.74
CA GLU A 315 34.99 -44.28 -11.69
C GLU A 315 35.35 -42.79 -11.69
N VAL A 316 35.66 -42.20 -10.52
CA VAL A 316 36.14 -40.81 -10.43
C VAL A 316 37.57 -40.69 -10.96
N ASN A 317 38.47 -41.60 -10.62
CA ASN A 317 39.88 -41.53 -11.01
C ASN A 317 40.11 -41.78 -12.52
N CYS A 318 39.25 -42.58 -13.17
CA CYS A 318 39.31 -42.88 -14.60
C CYS A 318 38.52 -41.91 -15.50
N ALA A 319 37.81 -40.92 -14.93
CA ALA A 319 37.07 -39.94 -15.72
C ALA A 319 38.01 -38.92 -16.40
N GLU A 320 37.57 -38.30 -17.50
CA GLU A 320 38.29 -37.18 -18.15
C GLU A 320 38.36 -35.96 -17.22
N GLU A 321 39.44 -35.16 -17.29
CA GLU A 321 39.75 -34.08 -16.33
C GLU A 321 38.57 -33.12 -16.09
N ASP A 322 37.84 -32.76 -17.15
CA ASP A 322 36.67 -31.86 -17.07
C ASP A 322 35.46 -32.47 -16.34
N ARG A 323 35.36 -33.81 -16.34
CA ARG A 323 34.27 -34.56 -15.69
C ARG A 323 34.64 -35.03 -14.29
N LYS A 324 35.93 -35.08 -13.95
CA LYS A 324 36.41 -35.44 -12.60
C LYS A 324 35.82 -34.52 -11.54
N PHE A 325 35.82 -33.21 -11.78
CA PHE A 325 35.26 -32.23 -10.84
C PHE A 325 33.78 -32.49 -10.53
N TRP A 326 32.96 -32.69 -11.57
CA TRP A 326 31.53 -32.92 -11.42
C TRP A 326 31.22 -34.24 -10.73
N ARG A 327 31.96 -35.31 -11.06
CA ARG A 327 31.80 -36.61 -10.40
C ARG A 327 32.25 -36.58 -8.95
N LEU A 328 33.32 -35.85 -8.65
CA LEU A 328 33.79 -35.64 -7.29
C LEU A 328 32.82 -34.77 -6.47
N SER A 329 32.24 -33.73 -7.08
CA SER A 329 31.18 -32.92 -6.48
C SER A 329 29.91 -33.72 -6.23
N GLN A 330 29.54 -34.61 -7.15
CA GLN A 330 28.40 -35.51 -6.98
C GLN A 330 28.62 -36.46 -5.80
N LEU A 331 29.81 -37.07 -5.72
CA LEU A 331 30.19 -37.96 -4.63
C LEU A 331 30.23 -37.20 -3.28
N LEU A 332 30.75 -35.96 -3.26
CA LEU A 332 30.71 -35.12 -2.06
C LEU A 332 29.28 -34.74 -1.66
N SER A 333 28.40 -34.42 -2.62
CA SER A 333 27.00 -34.12 -2.31
C SER A 333 26.27 -35.33 -1.74
N GLU A 334 26.55 -36.54 -2.26
CA GLU A 334 25.98 -37.79 -1.74
C GLU A 334 26.49 -38.08 -0.31
N ILE A 335 27.76 -37.81 -0.03
CA ILE A 335 28.33 -37.92 1.33
C ILE A 335 27.77 -36.87 2.31
N ILE A 336 27.46 -35.67 1.84
CA ILE A 336 26.98 -34.55 2.68
C ILE A 336 25.47 -34.67 2.98
N PHE A 337 24.66 -35.11 2.01
CA PHE A 337 23.20 -35.19 2.16
C PHE A 337 22.69 -36.50 2.78
N GLU A 338 23.51 -37.55 2.87
CA GLU A 338 23.15 -38.82 3.53
C GLU A 338 23.53 -38.90 5.03
N GLN A 339 23.94 -37.79 5.67
CA GLN A 339 24.26 -37.74 7.11
C GLN A 339 23.06 -37.43 8.00
#